data_AF-A0A3D5B119-F1
#
_entry.id   AF-A0A3D5B119-F1
#
_cell.length_a   1.000
_cell.length_b   1.000
_cell.length_c   1.000
_cell.angle_alpha   90.00
_cell.angle_beta   90.00
_cell.angle_gamma   90.00
#
_symmetry.space_group_name_H-M   'P 1'
#
loop_
_entity.id
_entity.type
_entity.pdbx_description
1 polymer ?
#
loop_
_entity_poly.entity_id
_entity_poly.type
_entity_poly.pdbx_seq_one_letter_code
_entity_poly.pdbx_strand_id
1 'polypeptide(L)'
;MTLSFINKRSSGFSLFEILAAVLVLALMIFSSYIFIPPKIAQSRDARRKSDLNRIKKALMEHYDVSGTFPETMNNCNLPLIVDKAVVLDRIPCDPSKKTPYFIEINLSENWFKAYTNLENLKDPDITYFRCQQGCGPECAYNYGVSSPNTKIDTCMPPPLLYACSPGGGGEGDCEQYDNPYLSECPQVFMEDPTCQNLCGDNRFRCKDSSGKHVPE
;
A
#
# COMPACT_ATOMS: atom_id res chain seq x y z
N MET A 1 -38.97 -2.86 76.24
CA MET A 1 -38.36 -3.37 74.99
C MET A 1 -39.09 -2.71 73.82
N THR A 2 -38.68 -1.51 73.42
CA THR A 2 -39.31 -0.74 72.34
C THR A 2 -38.55 -1.01 71.05
N LEU A 3 -39.12 -1.83 70.17
CA LEU A 3 -38.61 -2.06 68.83
C LEU A 3 -38.86 -0.81 67.98
N SER A 4 -37.77 -0.10 67.67
CA SER A 4 -37.76 0.98 66.69
C SER A 4 -37.90 0.38 65.29
N PHE A 5 -39.03 0.64 64.63
CA PHE A 5 -39.22 0.30 63.22
C PHE A 5 -38.44 1.29 62.35
N ILE A 6 -37.27 0.85 61.84
CA ILE A 6 -36.51 1.57 60.82
C ILE A 6 -37.32 1.52 59.52
N ASN A 7 -37.95 2.63 59.15
CA ASN A 7 -38.72 2.75 57.92
C ASN A 7 -37.77 2.95 56.72
N LYS A 8 -37.45 1.87 56.00
CA LYS A 8 -36.59 1.93 54.81
C LYS A 8 -37.40 2.46 53.62
N ARG A 9 -37.25 3.74 53.27
CA ARG A 9 -37.81 4.30 52.02
C ARG A 9 -37.17 3.61 50.82
N SER A 10 -37.95 2.92 50.00
CA SER A 10 -37.53 2.49 48.67
C SER A 10 -37.65 3.68 47.72
N SER A 11 -36.53 4.23 47.26
CA SER A 11 -36.50 5.19 46.17
C SER A 11 -36.80 4.47 44.85
N GLY A 12 -38.02 4.62 44.33
CA GLY A 12 -38.39 4.18 42.99
C GLY A 12 -37.91 5.18 41.94
N PHE A 13 -37.54 4.69 40.76
CA PHE A 13 -37.19 5.54 39.62
C PHE A 13 -38.41 6.27 39.08
N SER A 14 -38.23 7.52 38.64
CA SER A 14 -39.27 8.28 37.95
C SER A 14 -39.44 7.77 36.52
N LEU A 15 -40.69 7.75 36.02
CA LEU A 15 -40.99 7.39 34.64
C LEU A 15 -40.24 8.29 33.64
N PHE A 16 -40.08 9.57 33.98
CA PHE A 16 -39.31 10.52 33.19
C PHE A 16 -37.82 10.17 33.13
N GLU A 17 -37.26 9.67 34.24
CA GLU A 17 -35.84 9.31 34.32
C GLU A 17 -35.52 8.09 33.46
N ILE A 18 -36.41 7.09 33.45
CA ILE A 18 -36.31 5.94 32.56
C ILE A 18 -36.43 6.38 31.09
N LEU A 19 -37.36 7.28 30.77
CA LEU A 19 -37.56 7.77 29.41
C LEU A 19 -36.33 8.56 28.89
N ALA A 20 -35.76 9.44 29.72
CA ALA A 20 -34.54 10.16 29.38
C ALA A 20 -33.33 9.23 29.20
N ALA A 21 -33.18 8.21 30.06
CA ALA A 21 -32.11 7.24 29.96
C ALA A 21 -32.18 6.42 28.66
N VAL A 22 -33.37 5.93 28.28
CA VAL A 22 -33.57 5.17 27.04
C VAL A 22 -33.29 6.03 25.81
N LEU A 23 -33.65 7.31 25.84
CA LEU A 23 -33.35 8.24 24.75
C LEU A 23 -31.84 8.41 24.53
N VAL A 24 -31.06 8.62 25.60
CA VAL A 24 -29.60 8.76 25.51
C VAL A 24 -28.96 7.47 25.01
N LEU A 25 -29.40 6.31 25.52
CA LEU A 25 -28.92 5.00 25.07
C LEU A 25 -29.21 4.77 23.58
N ALA A 26 -30.41 5.11 23.10
CA ALA A 26 -30.77 4.99 21.69
C ALA A 26 -29.86 5.84 20.78
N LEU A 27 -29.55 7.07 21.19
CA LEU A 27 -28.65 7.95 20.44
C LEU A 27 -27.20 7.41 20.40
N MET A 28 -26.70 6.86 21.51
CA MET A 28 -25.37 6.25 21.54
C MET A 28 -25.27 5.01 20.65
N ILE A 29 -26.30 4.16 20.64
CA ILE A 29 -26.33 2.97 19.79
C ILE A 29 -26.36 3.37 18.31
N PHE A 30 -27.22 4.32 17.94
CA PHE A 30 -27.35 4.78 16.56
C PHE A 30 -26.06 5.40 16.02
N SER A 31 -25.45 6.32 16.78
CA SER A 31 -24.18 6.94 16.40
C SER A 31 -23.05 5.91 16.26
N SER A 32 -22.95 4.97 17.19
CA SER A 32 -21.94 3.90 17.16
C SER A 32 -22.01 3.07 15.88
N TYR A 33 -23.22 2.76 15.40
CA TYR A 33 -23.41 1.97 14.17
C TYR A 33 -22.84 2.65 12.93
N ILE A 34 -22.87 3.98 12.87
CA ILE A 34 -22.37 4.76 11.72
C ILE A 34 -20.85 4.88 11.77
N PHE A 35 -20.26 5.15 12.94
CA PHE A 35 -18.85 5.52 13.04
C PHE A 35 -17.89 4.34 13.21
N ILE A 36 -18.34 3.22 13.80
CA ILE A 36 -17.45 2.08 14.12
C ILE A 36 -16.99 1.28 12.87
N PRO A 37 -17.86 0.90 11.92
CA PRO A 37 -17.46 0.06 10.78
C PRO A 37 -16.24 0.57 9.99
N PRO A 38 -16.16 1.85 9.57
CA PRO A 38 -15.00 2.34 8.84
C PRO A 38 -13.73 2.36 9.69
N LYS A 39 -13.84 2.51 11.02
CA LYS A 39 -12.69 2.45 11.94
C LYS A 39 -12.16 1.04 12.10
N ILE A 40 -13.03 0.04 12.13
CA ILE A 40 -12.58 -1.36 12.11
C ILE A 40 -11.91 -1.69 10.78
N ALA A 41 -12.47 -1.24 9.65
CA ALA A 41 -11.85 -1.40 8.33
C ALA A 41 -10.43 -0.77 8.28
N GLN A 42 -10.28 0.47 8.75
CA GLN A 42 -8.97 1.13 8.87
C GLN A 42 -7.99 0.36 9.75
N SER A 43 -8.46 -0.22 10.87
CA SER A 43 -7.62 -1.08 11.73
C SER A 43 -7.16 -2.36 11.02
N ARG A 44 -8.05 -3.00 10.25
CA ARG A 44 -7.70 -4.17 9.41
C ARG A 44 -6.71 -3.80 8.30
N ASP A 45 -6.89 -2.65 7.67
CA ASP A 45 -5.98 -2.16 6.63
C ASP A 45 -4.59 -1.83 7.18
N ALA A 46 -4.51 -1.18 8.34
CA ALA A 46 -3.24 -0.98 9.04
C ALA A 46 -2.52 -2.31 9.31
N ARG A 47 -3.29 -3.34 9.68
CA ARG A 47 -2.76 -4.70 9.84
C ARG A 47 -2.28 -5.29 8.51
N ARG A 48 -3.05 -5.20 7.42
CA ARG A 48 -2.62 -5.65 6.08
C ARG A 48 -1.31 -5.02 5.64
N LYS A 49 -1.16 -3.71 5.81
CA LYS A 49 0.06 -2.98 5.49
C LYS A 49 1.25 -3.47 6.34
N SER A 50 1.04 -3.61 7.64
CA SER A 50 2.06 -4.17 8.54
C SER A 50 2.43 -5.61 8.17
N ASP A 51 1.46 -6.43 7.76
CA ASP A 51 1.66 -7.82 7.38
C ASP A 51 2.51 -7.92 6.10
N LEU A 52 2.18 -7.13 5.07
CA LEU A 52 2.95 -7.03 3.84
C LEU A 52 4.38 -6.54 4.10
N ASN A 53 4.57 -5.56 4.98
CA ASN A 53 5.91 -5.08 5.37
C ASN A 53 6.72 -6.15 6.12
N ARG A 54 6.08 -6.96 6.97
CA ARG A 54 6.73 -8.09 7.64
C ARG A 54 7.15 -9.17 6.64
N ILE A 55 6.28 -9.49 5.68
CA ILE A 55 6.60 -10.42 4.59
C ILE A 55 7.77 -9.88 3.76
N LYS A 56 7.73 -8.60 3.36
CA LYS A 56 8.82 -7.94 2.64
C LYS A 56 10.14 -8.07 3.40
N LYS A 57 10.16 -7.73 4.69
CA LYS A 57 11.38 -7.86 5.50
C LYS A 57 11.89 -9.30 5.55
N ALA A 58 11.00 -10.26 5.77
CA ALA A 58 11.36 -11.67 5.83
C ALA A 58 11.90 -12.21 4.49
N LEU A 59 11.31 -11.78 3.37
CA LEU A 59 11.81 -12.14 2.03
C LEU A 59 13.18 -11.52 1.76
N MET A 60 13.42 -10.28 2.20
CA MET A 60 14.74 -9.65 2.10
C MET A 60 15.78 -10.38 2.96
N GLU A 61 15.44 -10.74 4.19
CA GLU A 61 16.33 -11.51 5.06
C GLU A 61 16.63 -12.92 4.49
N HIS A 62 15.64 -13.55 3.82
CA HIS A 62 15.88 -14.77 3.05
C HIS A 62 16.91 -14.53 1.94
N TYR A 63 16.75 -13.47 1.15
CA TYR A 63 17.66 -13.11 0.07
C TYR A 63 19.08 -12.83 0.59
N ASP A 64 19.22 -12.13 1.73
CA ASP A 64 20.51 -11.83 2.34
C ASP A 64 21.28 -13.10 2.75
N VAL A 65 20.58 -14.19 3.09
CA VAL A 65 21.18 -15.47 3.49
C VAL A 65 21.46 -16.38 2.29
N SER A 66 20.46 -16.61 1.42
CA SER A 66 20.55 -17.61 0.35
C SER A 66 20.95 -17.03 -1.02
N GLY A 67 20.97 -15.71 -1.18
CA GLY A 67 21.24 -15.01 -2.44
C GLY A 67 20.10 -15.06 -3.46
N THR A 68 18.94 -15.64 -3.09
CA THR A 68 17.76 -15.79 -3.95
C THR A 68 16.48 -15.69 -3.12
N PHE A 69 15.36 -15.33 -3.76
CA PHE A 69 14.04 -15.43 -3.12
C PHE A 69 13.55 -16.90 -3.13
N PRO A 70 12.62 -17.28 -2.23
CA PRO A 70 12.07 -18.63 -2.23
C PRO A 70 11.27 -18.91 -3.52
N GLU A 71 11.43 -20.09 -4.11
CA GLU A 71 10.71 -20.48 -5.33
C GLU A 71 9.19 -20.51 -5.14
N THR A 72 8.76 -20.88 -3.93
CA THR A 72 7.35 -20.92 -3.56
C THR A 72 7.17 -20.34 -2.17
N MET A 73 6.08 -19.59 -1.97
CA MET A 73 5.71 -19.10 -0.66
C MET A 73 4.84 -20.13 0.05
N ASN A 74 5.17 -20.45 1.30
CA ASN A 74 4.30 -21.27 2.14
C ASN A 74 2.94 -20.59 2.37
N ASN A 75 1.92 -21.39 2.63
CA ASN A 75 0.63 -20.90 3.08
C ASN A 75 0.78 -20.04 4.36
N CYS A 76 -0.17 -19.15 4.59
CA CYS A 76 -0.18 -18.37 5.81
C CYS A 76 -0.33 -19.26 7.06
N ASN A 77 0.12 -18.76 8.22
CA ASN A 77 0.32 -19.47 9.49
C ASN A 77 1.42 -20.55 9.52
N LEU A 78 2.16 -20.74 8.43
CA LEU A 78 3.36 -21.57 8.43
C LEU A 78 4.62 -20.69 8.62
N PRO A 79 5.69 -21.25 9.18
CA PRO A 79 6.96 -20.55 9.26
C PRO A 79 7.62 -20.42 7.88
N LEU A 80 8.41 -19.36 7.70
CA LEU A 80 9.40 -19.22 6.63
C LEU A 80 10.77 -19.54 7.23
N ILE A 81 11.42 -20.57 6.69
CA ILE A 81 12.69 -21.10 7.20
C ILE A 81 13.72 -21.06 6.08
N VAL A 82 14.92 -20.59 6.39
CA VAL A 82 16.06 -20.47 5.47
C VAL A 82 17.29 -21.00 6.18
N ASP A 83 18.00 -21.97 5.58
CA ASP A 83 19.20 -22.59 6.16
C ASP A 83 19.10 -22.96 7.66
N LYS A 84 17.93 -23.51 8.05
CA LYS A 84 17.57 -23.91 9.43
C LYS A 84 17.34 -22.74 10.40
N ALA A 85 17.44 -21.49 9.95
CA ALA A 85 17.01 -20.30 10.68
C ALA A 85 15.56 -19.95 10.34
N VAL A 86 14.77 -19.61 11.36
CA VAL A 86 13.40 -19.14 11.16
C VAL A 86 13.45 -17.64 10.90
N VAL A 87 13.17 -17.24 9.65
CA VAL A 87 13.16 -15.83 9.22
C VAL A 87 11.81 -15.18 9.53
N LEU A 88 10.74 -15.98 9.48
CA LEU A 88 9.42 -15.54 9.92
C LEU A 88 8.69 -16.68 10.62
N ASP A 89 8.37 -16.50 11.90
CA ASP A 89 7.71 -17.53 12.72
C ASP A 89 6.38 -17.98 12.12
N ARG A 90 5.60 -17.02 11.61
CA ARG A 90 4.30 -17.26 10.98
C ARG A 90 4.04 -16.23 9.90
N ILE A 91 3.85 -16.70 8.67
CA ILE A 91 3.38 -15.87 7.56
C ILE A 91 1.97 -15.35 7.89
N PRO A 92 1.74 -14.03 7.91
CA PRO A 92 0.44 -13.48 8.25
C PRO A 92 -0.60 -13.78 7.17
N CYS A 93 -1.87 -13.98 7.59
CA CYS A 93 -3.03 -14.09 6.69
C CYS A 93 -3.80 -12.77 6.65
N ASP A 94 -4.58 -12.56 5.58
CA ASP A 94 -5.52 -11.44 5.52
C ASP A 94 -6.46 -11.46 6.74
N PRO A 95 -6.59 -10.35 7.48
CA PRO A 95 -7.33 -10.31 8.74
C PRO A 95 -8.83 -10.52 8.56
N SER A 96 -9.39 -10.28 7.37
CA SER A 96 -10.80 -10.48 7.06
C SER A 96 -11.04 -11.85 6.41
N LYS A 97 -10.29 -12.20 5.36
CA LYS A 97 -10.50 -13.40 4.55
C LYS A 97 -9.85 -14.65 5.15
N LYS A 98 -8.85 -14.49 6.02
CA LYS A 98 -8.02 -15.57 6.58
C LYS A 98 -7.28 -16.39 5.52
N THR A 99 -7.06 -15.80 4.35
CA THR A 99 -6.31 -16.38 3.23
C THR A 99 -4.90 -15.80 3.17
N PRO A 100 -3.95 -16.47 2.51
CA PRO A 100 -2.64 -15.87 2.22
C PRO A 100 -2.78 -14.62 1.33
N TYR A 101 -1.80 -13.73 1.42
CA TYR A 101 -1.64 -12.61 0.50
C TYR A 101 -1.11 -13.10 -0.86
N PHE A 102 -1.40 -12.37 -1.92
CA PHE A 102 -0.88 -12.70 -3.25
C PHE A 102 0.56 -12.20 -3.37
N ILE A 103 1.47 -13.10 -3.75
CA ILE A 103 2.90 -12.80 -3.87
C ILE A 103 3.40 -13.38 -5.19
N GLU A 104 4.03 -12.52 -5.98
CA GLU A 104 4.67 -12.85 -7.23
C GLU A 104 6.19 -12.75 -7.04
N ILE A 105 6.91 -13.78 -7.48
CA ILE A 105 8.37 -13.89 -7.32
C ILE A 105 8.96 -14.21 -8.69
N ASN A 106 9.99 -13.45 -9.08
CA ASN A 106 10.79 -13.73 -10.26
C ASN A 106 12.22 -14.08 -9.81
N LEU A 107 12.58 -15.35 -9.98
CA LEU A 107 13.90 -15.87 -9.57
C LEU A 107 15.01 -15.44 -10.52
N SER A 108 14.70 -15.23 -11.81
CA SER A 108 15.69 -14.84 -12.82
C SER A 108 16.18 -13.41 -12.60
N GLU A 109 15.26 -12.51 -12.28
CA GLU A 109 15.55 -11.09 -12.04
C GLU A 109 15.68 -10.75 -10.55
N ASN A 110 15.53 -11.75 -9.67
CA ASN A 110 15.56 -11.62 -8.22
C ASN A 110 14.72 -10.44 -7.72
N TRP A 111 13.41 -10.49 -7.95
CA TRP A 111 12.47 -9.55 -7.36
C TRP A 111 11.22 -10.25 -6.86
N PHE A 112 10.50 -9.58 -5.96
CA PHE A 112 9.16 -9.99 -5.57
C PHE A 112 8.21 -8.79 -5.48
N LYS A 113 6.92 -9.07 -5.65
CA LYS A 113 5.82 -8.11 -5.46
C LYS A 113 4.72 -8.79 -4.66
N ALA A 114 4.25 -8.15 -3.59
CA ALA A 114 3.18 -8.65 -2.74
C ALA A 114 1.99 -7.70 -2.78
N TYR A 115 0.79 -8.24 -2.97
CA TYR A 115 -0.42 -7.47 -3.26
C TYR A 115 -1.56 -7.81 -2.29
N THR A 116 -2.43 -6.83 -2.05
CA THR A 116 -3.66 -7.00 -1.26
C THR A 116 -4.69 -5.93 -1.62
N ASN A 117 -5.89 -6.04 -1.03
CA ASN A 117 -6.94 -5.05 -1.14
C ASN A 117 -7.21 -4.42 0.24
N LEU A 118 -7.00 -3.11 0.33
CA LEU A 118 -7.45 -2.29 1.43
C LEU A 118 -8.96 -2.06 1.32
N GLU A 119 -9.65 -2.10 2.45
CA GLU A 119 -11.09 -1.87 2.53
C GLU A 119 -11.43 -0.38 2.47
N ASN A 120 -10.57 0.47 3.02
CA ASN A 120 -10.68 1.92 2.94
C ASN A 120 -10.17 2.43 1.59
N LEU A 121 -11.07 2.58 0.61
CA LEU A 121 -10.72 3.10 -0.72
C LEU A 121 -10.22 4.56 -0.72
N LYS A 122 -10.40 5.29 0.39
CA LYS A 122 -9.89 6.66 0.57
C LYS A 122 -8.53 6.69 1.24
N ASP A 123 -7.88 5.54 1.40
CA ASP A 123 -6.55 5.46 1.96
C ASP A 123 -5.53 6.15 1.02
N PRO A 124 -4.71 7.09 1.53
CA PRO A 124 -3.79 7.86 0.69
C PRO A 124 -2.74 6.98 0.02
N ASP A 125 -2.40 5.82 0.59
CA ASP A 125 -1.39 4.93 0.02
C ASP A 125 -1.86 4.33 -1.30
N ILE A 126 -3.17 4.11 -1.50
CA ILE A 126 -3.73 3.67 -2.78
C ILE A 126 -3.39 4.69 -3.88
N THR A 127 -3.45 5.99 -3.53
CA THR A 127 -3.11 7.08 -4.45
C THR A 127 -1.61 7.23 -4.64
N TYR A 128 -0.84 7.12 -3.55
CA TYR A 128 0.61 7.19 -3.57
C TYR A 128 1.22 6.14 -4.51
N PHE A 129 0.78 4.89 -4.38
CA PHE A 129 1.22 3.79 -5.25
C PHE A 129 0.46 3.71 -6.58
N ARG A 130 -0.41 4.67 -6.89
CA ARG A 130 -1.20 4.75 -8.13
C ARG A 130 -2.04 3.51 -8.45
N CYS A 131 -2.55 2.87 -7.41
CA CYS A 131 -3.38 1.68 -7.52
C CYS A 131 -4.88 1.97 -7.56
N GLN A 132 -5.31 3.21 -7.85
CA GLN A 132 -6.74 3.56 -7.88
C GLN A 132 -7.50 2.81 -8.98
N GLN A 133 -6.83 2.53 -10.10
CA GLN A 133 -7.37 1.73 -11.22
C GLN A 133 -6.94 0.26 -11.16
N GLY A 134 -6.41 -0.17 -10.02
CA GLY A 134 -5.88 -1.50 -9.83
C GLY A 134 -4.37 -1.61 -10.02
N CYS A 135 -3.82 -2.65 -9.44
CA CYS A 135 -2.42 -3.04 -9.42
C CYS A 135 -2.29 -4.55 -9.49
N GLY A 136 -1.12 -5.01 -9.90
CA GLY A 136 -0.77 -6.43 -10.02
C GLY A 136 -1.53 -7.14 -11.14
N PRO A 137 -1.55 -8.48 -11.13
CA PRO A 137 -2.16 -9.25 -12.20
C PRO A 137 -3.66 -8.99 -12.26
N GLU A 138 -4.16 -8.85 -13.49
CA GLU A 138 -5.57 -8.57 -13.78
C GLU A 138 -6.13 -7.30 -13.10
N CYS A 139 -5.28 -6.42 -12.58
CA CYS A 139 -5.70 -5.21 -11.88
C CYS A 139 -6.55 -5.49 -10.64
N ALA A 140 -6.39 -6.66 -10.04
CA ALA A 140 -7.27 -7.15 -8.98
C ALA A 140 -6.99 -6.54 -7.60
N TYR A 141 -5.93 -5.75 -7.44
CA TYR A 141 -5.44 -5.25 -6.15
C TYR A 141 -5.37 -3.74 -6.09
N ASN A 142 -5.50 -3.14 -4.91
CA ASN A 142 -5.41 -1.69 -4.72
C ASN A 142 -4.23 -1.23 -3.84
N TYR A 143 -3.38 -2.17 -3.41
CA TYR A 143 -2.18 -1.90 -2.63
C TYR A 143 -1.16 -3.02 -2.79
N GLY A 144 0.13 -2.69 -2.71
CA GLY A 144 1.20 -3.68 -2.72
C GLY A 144 2.53 -3.13 -2.22
N VAL A 145 3.47 -4.04 -2.00
CA VAL A 145 4.87 -3.74 -1.70
C VAL A 145 5.78 -4.57 -2.59
N SER A 146 6.90 -3.99 -3.03
CA SER A 146 7.90 -4.67 -3.87
C SER A 146 9.28 -4.72 -3.21
N SER A 147 10.15 -5.57 -3.74
CA SER A 147 11.58 -5.51 -3.49
C SER A 147 12.19 -4.19 -4.01
N PRO A 148 13.32 -3.71 -3.45
CA PRO A 148 13.89 -2.41 -3.81
C PRO A 148 14.30 -2.25 -5.29
N ASN A 149 14.51 -3.36 -6.00
CA ASN A 149 14.94 -3.37 -7.40
C ASN A 149 13.78 -3.40 -8.40
N THR A 150 12.52 -3.34 -7.95
CA THR A 150 11.35 -3.30 -8.84
C THR A 150 10.23 -2.42 -8.29
N LYS A 151 9.36 -1.93 -9.18
CA LYS A 151 8.18 -1.14 -8.83
C LYS A 151 6.93 -2.03 -8.83
N ILE A 152 5.89 -1.59 -8.12
CA ILE A 152 4.56 -2.23 -8.19
C ILE A 152 3.97 -2.01 -9.59
N ASP A 153 3.36 -3.06 -10.14
CA ASP A 153 2.69 -2.97 -11.44
C ASP A 153 1.35 -2.26 -11.27
N THR A 154 1.23 -1.07 -11.85
CA THR A 154 0.00 -0.28 -11.86
C THR A 154 -0.75 -0.49 -13.16
N CYS A 155 -2.08 -0.63 -13.10
CA CYS A 155 -2.89 -0.88 -14.30
C CYS A 155 -3.18 0.34 -15.15
N MET A 156 -2.97 1.53 -14.59
CA MET A 156 -2.91 2.76 -15.36
C MET A 156 -1.56 3.40 -15.06
N PRO A 157 -0.48 2.91 -15.68
CA PRO A 157 0.82 3.53 -15.49
C PRO A 157 0.76 4.99 -15.98
N PRO A 158 1.57 5.90 -15.39
CA PRO A 158 1.70 7.24 -15.95
C PRO A 158 2.16 7.14 -17.41
N PRO A 159 1.79 8.12 -18.26
CA PRO A 159 2.36 8.19 -19.60
C PRO A 159 3.88 8.25 -19.48
N LEU A 160 4.57 7.44 -20.29
CA LEU A 160 6.02 7.49 -20.36
C LEU A 160 6.43 8.88 -20.84
N LEU A 161 7.31 9.54 -20.10
CA LEU A 161 7.78 10.88 -20.44
C LEU A 161 9.16 10.76 -21.07
N TYR A 162 9.29 11.30 -22.28
CA TYR A 162 10.54 11.34 -23.02
C TYR A 162 11.02 12.79 -23.15
N ALA A 163 12.33 12.98 -23.08
CA ALA A 163 12.95 14.28 -23.28
C ALA A 163 14.36 14.12 -23.87
N CYS A 164 14.85 15.19 -24.49
CA CYS A 164 16.16 15.18 -25.13
C CYS A 164 17.28 15.29 -24.10
N SER A 165 18.22 14.34 -24.12
CA SER A 165 19.33 14.27 -23.18
C SER A 165 20.24 15.53 -23.27
N PRO A 166 20.88 15.93 -22.15
CA PRO A 166 21.76 17.10 -22.12
C PRO A 166 22.98 16.97 -23.04
N GLY A 167 23.50 15.75 -23.22
CA GLY A 167 24.75 15.46 -23.92
C GLY A 167 24.66 15.33 -25.45
N GLY A 168 23.52 15.69 -26.06
CA GLY A 168 23.16 15.23 -27.40
C GLY A 168 24.07 15.57 -28.59
N GLY A 169 23.69 15.05 -29.75
CA GLY A 169 24.25 15.24 -31.09
C GLY A 169 24.04 14.06 -32.05
N GLY A 170 23.32 13.00 -31.68
CA GLY A 170 23.22 11.75 -32.45
C GLY A 170 21.88 11.01 -32.34
N GLU A 171 21.80 9.88 -33.04
CA GLU A 171 20.66 8.97 -33.00
C GLU A 171 20.56 8.34 -31.59
N GLY A 172 19.40 8.44 -30.93
CA GLY A 172 19.17 7.91 -29.56
C GLY A 172 19.19 8.94 -28.42
N ASP A 173 19.21 10.25 -28.72
CA ASP A 173 19.22 11.31 -27.68
C ASP A 173 17.87 11.54 -27.00
N CYS A 174 16.80 10.89 -27.45
CA CYS A 174 15.49 10.92 -26.80
C CYS A 174 15.42 9.81 -25.75
N GLU A 175 15.35 10.19 -24.48
CA GLU A 175 15.40 9.24 -23.37
C GLU A 175 14.19 9.38 -22.46
N GLN A 176 13.81 8.29 -21.79
CA GLN A 176 12.75 8.32 -20.79
C GLN A 176 13.25 8.99 -19.49
N TYR A 177 12.40 9.84 -18.90
CA TYR A 177 12.63 10.49 -17.62
C TYR A 177 11.50 10.16 -16.63
N ASP A 178 11.87 9.81 -15.40
CA ASP A 178 10.92 9.68 -14.29
C ASP A 178 10.28 11.02 -13.92
N ASN A 179 11.07 12.11 -13.94
CA ASN A 179 10.62 13.47 -13.68
C ASN A 179 11.41 14.50 -14.51
N PRO A 180 11.00 14.78 -15.77
CA PRO A 180 11.73 15.69 -16.65
C PRO A 180 11.80 17.14 -16.14
N TYR A 181 10.90 17.55 -15.24
CA TYR A 181 10.92 18.88 -14.65
C TYR A 181 12.11 19.09 -13.71
N LEU A 182 12.59 18.02 -13.05
CA LEU A 182 13.78 18.07 -12.20
C LEU A 182 15.05 18.35 -13.03
N SER A 183 15.05 17.93 -14.29
CA SER A 183 16.14 18.16 -15.25
C SER A 183 16.01 19.46 -16.05
N GLU A 184 15.03 20.31 -15.70
CA GLU A 184 14.69 21.55 -16.41
C GLU A 184 14.53 21.33 -17.94
N CYS A 185 13.89 20.23 -18.34
CA CYS A 185 13.68 19.90 -19.76
C CYS A 185 12.75 20.93 -20.45
N PRO A 186 13.17 21.58 -21.56
CA PRO A 186 12.36 22.59 -22.26
C PRO A 186 11.09 22.02 -22.90
N GLN A 187 11.15 20.77 -23.36
CA GLN A 187 10.04 20.07 -24.00
C GLN A 187 10.00 18.61 -23.54
N VAL A 188 8.80 18.13 -23.26
CA VAL A 188 8.52 16.76 -22.82
C VAL A 188 7.55 16.13 -23.81
N PHE A 189 7.86 14.91 -24.23
CA PHE A 189 7.09 14.14 -25.18
C PHE A 189 6.43 12.97 -24.45
N MET A 190 5.11 12.84 -24.58
CA MET A 190 4.37 11.75 -23.95
C MET A 190 4.33 10.54 -24.89
N GLU A 191 4.78 9.39 -24.42
CA GLU A 191 4.75 8.10 -25.12
C GLU A 191 5.40 8.13 -26.51
N ASP A 192 6.32 9.07 -26.75
CA ASP A 192 7.03 9.23 -28.01
C ASP A 192 8.55 9.09 -27.80
N PRO A 193 9.11 7.89 -28.08
CA PRO A 193 10.55 7.60 -27.92
C PRO A 193 11.42 8.27 -28.98
N THR A 194 10.83 8.99 -29.95
CA THR A 194 11.58 9.71 -30.98
C THR A 194 11.81 11.17 -30.63
N CYS A 195 11.06 11.71 -29.64
CA CYS A 195 11.04 13.15 -29.32
C CYS A 195 10.83 13.99 -30.59
N GLN A 196 10.05 13.46 -31.54
CA GLN A 196 9.82 14.04 -32.86
C GLN A 196 11.11 14.40 -33.63
N ASN A 197 12.23 13.73 -33.33
CA ASN A 197 13.57 14.00 -33.86
C ASN A 197 14.10 15.43 -33.59
N LEU A 198 13.61 16.10 -32.53
CA LEU A 198 14.01 17.47 -32.19
C LEU A 198 15.31 17.54 -31.37
N CYS A 199 15.82 16.41 -30.86
CA CYS A 199 16.98 16.39 -29.96
C CYS A 199 18.32 16.80 -30.60
N GLY A 200 18.38 16.84 -31.94
CA GLY A 200 19.52 17.41 -32.66
C GLY A 200 19.73 18.90 -32.37
N ASP A 201 18.66 19.63 -32.02
CA ASP A 201 18.73 21.05 -31.68
C ASP A 201 18.91 21.23 -30.15
N ASN A 202 19.95 21.97 -29.77
CA ASN A 202 20.31 22.25 -28.39
C ASN A 202 19.17 22.91 -27.58
N ARG A 203 18.22 23.60 -28.24
CA ARG A 203 17.10 24.29 -27.57
C ARG A 203 16.09 23.34 -26.92
N PHE A 204 16.04 22.08 -27.35
CA PHE A 204 15.12 21.08 -26.81
C PHE A 204 15.77 20.17 -25.76
N ARG A 205 17.07 20.32 -25.52
CA ARG A 205 17.83 19.49 -24.59
C ARG A 205 17.59 19.90 -23.15
N CYS A 206 17.43 18.91 -22.28
CA CYS A 206 17.39 19.12 -20.85
C CYS A 206 18.70 19.73 -20.36
N LYS A 207 18.64 20.42 -19.23
CA LYS A 207 19.83 21.04 -18.62
C LYS A 207 20.78 19.99 -18.04
N ASP A 208 20.21 18.96 -17.42
CA ASP A 208 20.93 17.83 -16.84
C ASP A 208 20.11 16.54 -16.94
N SER A 209 20.56 15.49 -16.25
CA SER A 209 19.91 14.17 -16.21
C SER A 209 19.36 13.81 -14.82
N SER A 210 19.22 14.77 -13.90
CA SER A 210 18.83 14.52 -12.51
C SER A 210 17.43 13.91 -12.38
N GLY A 211 16.52 14.27 -13.27
CA GLY A 211 15.18 13.72 -13.35
C GLY A 211 15.05 12.40 -14.11
N LYS A 212 16.15 11.82 -14.62
CA LYS A 212 16.08 10.62 -15.46
C LYS A 212 15.64 9.39 -14.65
N HIS A 213 16.23 9.20 -13.49
CA HIS A 213 15.86 8.17 -12.52
C HIS A 213 15.70 8.82 -11.16
N VAL A 214 14.47 8.92 -10.65
CA VAL A 214 14.20 9.49 -9.33
C VAL A 214 13.98 8.34 -8.36
N PRO A 215 14.89 8.09 -7.40
CA PRO A 215 14.64 7.12 -6.35
C PRO A 215 13.44 7.57 -5.51
N GLU A 216 12.54 6.63 -5.20
CA GLU A 216 11.41 6.84 -4.28
C GLU A 216 11.87 6.96 -2.82
#